data_AF-A0A371FP04-F1
#
_entry.id   AF-A0A371FP04-F1
#
_cell.length_a   1.000
_cell.length_b   1.000
_cell.length_c   1.000
_cell.angle_alpha   90.00
_cell.angle_beta   90.00
_cell.angle_gamma   90.00
#
_symmetry.space_group_name_H-M   'P 1'
#
loop_
_entity.id
_entity.type
_entity.pdbx_description
1 polymer ?
#
loop_
_entity_poly.entity_id
_entity_poly.type
_entity_poly.pdbx_seq_one_letter_code
_entity_poly.pdbx_strand_id
1 'polypeptide(L)'
;MFFHVLRALFQEIVPLNAGNVLGPEDSGPAAKWVGLIDEALNSNKCRQSLTEELENGERCCRRYCLAASKQMVGIFLSVWVSEDLYNHVTNLKVSCVGRGIMGYLGNKGSTSISMTLYNNTFCFVCTHLASGEKFGDELRRNLDVSQILKKTKFSNSFNSLAPETILEHDNVVWLGDLNYRLASGYDDTHELLKKNNWQALLEKDQLRIEQRAGRVFKGWNEGNIYFAPTYKYLTNSDHYVAQSSKSKEKRRTPAW
;
A
#
# COMPACT_ATOMS: atom_id res chain seq x y z
N MET A 1 14.76 11.34 -8.33
CA MET A 1 13.50 11.84 -7.72
C MET A 1 12.91 10.86 -6.70
N PHE A 2 12.69 9.59 -7.03
CA PHE A 2 12.00 8.63 -6.13
C PHE A 2 12.66 8.40 -4.76
N PHE A 3 13.99 8.47 -4.63
CA PHE A 3 14.69 8.35 -3.34
C PHE A 3 14.54 9.56 -2.40
N HIS A 4 14.03 10.69 -2.90
CA HIS A 4 13.82 11.90 -2.09
C HIS A 4 12.39 12.04 -1.58
N VAL A 5 11.48 11.17 -2.04
CA VAL A 5 10.09 11.09 -1.57
C VAL A 5 9.86 9.68 -1.07
N LEU A 6 9.98 9.51 0.24
CA LEU A 6 9.70 8.27 0.91
C LEU A 6 8.20 8.17 1.21
N ARG A 7 7.64 6.97 1.01
CA ARG A 7 6.25 6.68 1.37
C ARG A 7 6.24 5.59 2.42
N ALA A 8 5.47 5.78 3.48
CA ALA A 8 5.25 4.76 4.49
C ALA A 8 3.75 4.51 4.61
N LEU A 9 3.38 3.24 4.46
CA LEU A 9 1.99 2.81 4.29
C LEU A 9 1.72 1.61 5.18
N PHE A 10 0.58 1.65 5.84
CA PHE A 10 0.19 0.62 6.78
C PHE A 10 -1.29 0.30 6.58
N GLN A 11 -1.64 -0.98 6.67
CA GLN A 11 -3.01 -1.45 6.71
C GLN A 11 -3.27 -2.12 8.07
N GLU A 12 -4.51 -2.05 8.52
CA GLU A 12 -4.94 -2.54 9.84
C GLU A 12 -4.20 -1.91 11.03
N ILE A 13 -3.88 -0.61 10.97
CA ILE A 13 -3.24 0.09 12.11
C ILE A 13 -4.14 0.21 13.34
N VAL A 14 -5.45 -0.04 13.16
CA VAL A 14 -6.43 -0.20 14.23
C VAL A 14 -7.25 -1.48 13.98
N PRO A 15 -7.74 -2.16 15.04
CA PRO A 15 -8.62 -3.31 14.88
C PRO A 15 -9.88 -2.96 14.07
N LEU A 16 -10.28 -3.81 13.12
CA LEU A 16 -11.48 -3.59 12.29
C LEU A 16 -12.77 -4.03 13.01
N ASN A 17 -13.05 -3.46 14.18
CA ASN A 17 -14.27 -3.69 14.95
C ASN A 17 -15.33 -2.60 14.69
N ALA A 18 -16.58 -2.84 15.10
CA ALA A 18 -17.68 -1.89 14.84
C ALA A 18 -17.43 -0.48 15.41
N GLY A 19 -16.76 -0.38 16.56
CA GLY A 19 -16.40 0.89 17.18
C GLY A 19 -15.47 1.72 16.29
N ASN A 20 -14.43 1.11 15.72
CA ASN A 20 -13.48 1.82 14.85
C ASN A 20 -14.04 2.12 13.45
N VAL A 21 -15.06 1.37 13.01
CA VAL A 21 -15.67 1.54 11.69
C VAL A 21 -16.79 2.58 11.68
N LEU A 22 -17.54 2.70 12.78
CA LEU A 22 -18.72 3.58 12.89
C LEU A 22 -18.55 4.74 13.87
N GLY A 23 -17.57 4.64 14.79
CA GLY A 23 -17.25 5.69 15.74
C GLY A 23 -16.38 6.80 15.15
N PRO A 24 -16.09 7.85 15.93
CA PRO A 24 -15.16 8.91 15.52
C PRO A 24 -13.77 8.32 15.24
N GLU A 25 -13.09 8.86 14.22
CA GLU A 25 -11.74 8.41 13.85
C GLU A 25 -10.74 8.77 14.97
N ASP A 26 -10.17 7.74 15.62
CA ASP A 26 -9.07 7.89 16.59
C ASP A 26 -7.74 8.10 15.84
N SER A 27 -7.16 9.30 15.95
CA SER A 27 -5.88 9.65 15.33
C SER A 27 -4.66 9.23 16.15
N GLY A 28 -4.83 8.73 17.37
CA GLY A 28 -3.73 8.30 18.25
C GLY A 28 -2.80 7.26 17.61
N PRO A 29 -3.31 6.19 17.00
CA PRO A 29 -2.52 5.20 16.27
C PRO A 29 -1.70 5.80 15.12
N ALA A 30 -2.30 6.65 14.28
CA ALA A 30 -1.57 7.36 13.22
C ALA A 30 -0.47 8.27 13.78
N ALA A 31 -0.75 9.04 14.83
CA ALA A 31 0.24 9.93 15.45
C ALA A 31 1.44 9.15 16.00
N LYS A 32 1.19 7.98 16.61
CA LYS A 32 2.26 7.08 17.07
C LYS A 32 3.11 6.56 15.91
N TRP A 33 2.48 6.15 14.81
CA TRP A 33 3.21 5.73 13.61
C TRP A 33 4.04 6.86 13.02
N VAL A 34 3.50 8.08 12.93
CA VAL A 34 4.25 9.25 12.47
C VAL A 34 5.50 9.47 13.32
N GLY A 35 5.41 9.43 14.65
CA GLY A 35 6.56 9.59 15.54
C GLY A 35 7.62 8.49 15.36
N LEU A 36 7.20 7.22 15.23
CA LEU A 36 8.12 6.10 15.00
C LEU A 36 8.83 6.19 13.64
N ILE A 37 8.12 6.62 12.60
CA ILE A 37 8.71 6.80 11.27
C ILE A 37 9.68 7.98 11.30
N ASP A 38 9.31 9.10 11.93
CA ASP A 38 10.21 10.24 12.08
C ASP A 38 11.53 9.82 12.76
N GLU A 39 11.43 9.09 13.88
CA GLU A 39 12.60 8.56 14.57
C GLU A 39 13.41 7.62 13.66
N ALA A 40 12.76 6.70 12.94
CA ALA A 40 13.46 5.77 12.06
C ALA A 40 14.20 6.49 10.91
N LEU A 41 13.60 7.52 10.32
CA LEU A 41 14.17 8.25 9.19
C LEU A 41 15.25 9.25 9.60
N ASN A 42 15.08 9.87 10.76
CA ASN A 42 15.92 10.98 11.20
C ASN A 42 16.86 10.59 12.36
N SER A 43 16.84 9.33 12.84
CA SER A 43 17.75 8.88 13.90
C SER A 43 19.21 8.80 13.46
N ASN A 44 20.07 9.18 14.40
CA ASN A 44 21.52 9.17 14.24
C ASN A 44 22.13 7.76 14.25
N LYS A 45 21.36 6.69 14.49
CA LYS A 45 21.92 5.33 14.63
C LYS A 45 22.37 4.73 13.30
N CYS A 46 21.78 5.13 12.17
CA CYS A 46 22.30 4.82 10.83
C CYS A 46 23.63 5.57 10.54
N ARG A 47 24.05 6.51 11.42
CA ARG A 47 25.30 7.28 11.26
C ARG A 47 26.56 6.52 11.69
N GLN A 48 26.48 5.37 12.39
CA GLN A 48 27.66 4.71 12.98
C GLN A 48 28.01 3.33 12.38
N SER A 49 27.16 2.72 11.55
CA SER A 49 27.43 1.38 10.97
C SER A 49 28.08 1.41 9.58
N LEU A 50 28.35 2.60 9.04
CA LEU A 50 28.97 2.82 7.72
C LEU A 50 30.15 3.80 7.81
N THR A 51 30.76 3.94 8.98
CA THR A 51 31.75 4.97 9.32
C THR A 51 33.22 4.55 9.22
N GLU A 52 33.54 3.37 8.68
CA GLU A 52 34.95 2.97 8.60
C GLU A 52 35.62 3.13 7.22
N GLU A 53 34.96 3.57 6.14
CA GLU A 53 35.61 3.47 4.81
C GLU A 53 35.62 4.65 3.84
N LEU A 54 35.12 5.86 4.12
CA LEU A 54 35.26 6.96 3.13
C LEU A 54 35.56 8.33 3.75
N GLU A 55 36.85 8.68 3.78
CA GLU A 55 37.35 10.05 3.80
C GLU A 55 37.10 10.72 2.44
N ASN A 56 36.76 12.02 2.45
CA ASN A 56 36.51 12.90 1.31
C ASN A 56 35.24 12.68 0.47
N GLY A 57 34.13 13.22 0.97
CA GLY A 57 32.97 13.59 0.16
C GLY A 57 31.83 14.07 1.06
N GLU A 58 31.31 15.27 0.84
CA GLU A 58 30.20 15.86 1.61
C GLU A 58 29.03 14.88 1.78
N ARG A 59 28.96 14.20 2.93
CA ARG A 59 27.87 13.28 3.25
C ARG A 59 26.72 14.10 3.83
N CYS A 60 25.88 14.66 2.97
CA CYS A 60 24.67 15.34 3.41
C CYS A 60 23.75 14.31 4.09
N CYS A 61 23.66 14.37 5.41
CA CYS A 61 22.74 13.57 6.22
C CYS A 61 21.32 14.03 5.88
N ARG A 62 20.67 13.38 4.90
CA ARG A 62 19.34 13.78 4.43
C ARG A 62 18.31 13.57 5.53
N ARG A 63 17.76 14.68 6.02
CA ARG A 63 16.59 14.68 6.89
C ARG A 63 15.32 14.59 6.05
N TYR A 64 14.30 13.98 6.62
CA TYR A 64 12.98 13.87 6.01
C TYR A 64 11.95 14.60 6.87
N CYS A 65 11.01 15.27 6.21
CA CYS A 65 9.88 15.96 6.81
C CYS A 65 8.58 15.29 6.35
N LEU A 66 7.58 15.22 7.24
CA LEU A 66 6.25 14.74 6.89
C LEU A 66 5.56 15.79 6.01
N ALA A 67 5.31 15.46 4.74
CA ALA A 67 4.52 16.31 3.84
C ALA A 67 3.01 16.18 4.17
N ALA A 68 2.53 14.94 4.30
CA ALA A 68 1.16 14.68 4.72
C ALA A 68 0.97 13.25 5.24
N SER A 69 -0.03 13.09 6.08
CA SER A 69 -0.52 11.79 6.51
C SER A 69 -2.04 11.76 6.57
N LYS A 70 -2.64 10.61 6.28
CA LYS A 70 -4.08 10.39 6.44
C LYS A 70 -4.38 8.96 6.86
N GLN A 71 -5.32 8.87 7.80
CA GLN A 71 -5.97 7.64 8.23
C GLN A 71 -7.40 7.57 7.68
N MET A 72 -7.85 6.36 7.35
CA MET A 72 -9.26 5.99 7.17
C MET A 72 -9.47 4.61 7.81
N VAL A 73 -10.07 4.58 9.01
CA VAL A 73 -10.19 3.35 9.82
C VAL A 73 -8.79 2.70 9.98
N GLY A 74 -8.57 1.51 9.42
CA GLY A 74 -7.29 0.81 9.49
C GLY A 74 -6.30 1.14 8.38
N ILE A 75 -6.67 1.95 7.39
CA ILE A 75 -5.80 2.31 6.27
C ILE A 75 -5.06 3.59 6.62
N PHE A 76 -3.73 3.55 6.57
CA PHE A 76 -2.89 4.70 6.86
C PHE A 76 -1.86 4.91 5.75
N LEU A 77 -1.73 6.17 5.32
CA LEU A 77 -0.79 6.63 4.31
C LEU A 77 -0.06 7.85 4.86
N SER A 78 1.27 7.83 4.78
CA SER A 78 2.12 8.99 5.05
C SER A 78 3.14 9.18 3.93
N VAL A 79 3.36 10.44 3.55
CA VAL A 79 4.31 10.87 2.53
C VAL A 79 5.36 11.75 3.20
N TRP A 80 6.61 11.34 3.08
CA TRP A 80 7.77 11.99 3.66
C TRP A 80 8.68 12.48 2.53
N VAL A 81 9.19 13.69 2.65
CA VAL A 81 10.03 14.31 1.64
C VAL A 81 11.33 14.77 2.27
N SER A 82 12.42 14.70 1.51
CA SER A 82 13.70 15.28 1.92
C SER A 82 13.51 16.74 2.30
N GLU A 83 14.17 17.18 3.38
CA GLU A 83 14.06 18.55 3.92
C GLU A 83 14.31 19.62 2.83
N ASP A 84 15.34 19.41 1.99
CA ASP A 84 15.67 20.29 0.86
C ASP A 84 14.54 20.44 -0.19
N LEU A 85 13.62 19.48 -0.26
CA LEU A 85 12.51 19.48 -1.22
C LEU A 85 11.19 19.96 -0.60
N TYR A 86 11.11 20.06 0.72
CA TYR A 86 9.85 20.30 1.42
C TYR A 86 9.20 21.63 1.00
N ASN A 87 10.00 22.69 0.85
CA ASN A 87 9.53 24.01 0.42
C ASN A 87 9.00 24.04 -1.03
N HIS A 88 9.20 22.98 -1.80
CA HIS A 88 8.70 22.83 -3.17
C HIS A 88 7.46 21.95 -3.28
N VAL A 89 6.95 21.45 -2.15
CA VAL A 89 5.69 20.70 -2.09
C VAL A 89 4.53 21.69 -2.02
N THR A 90 3.62 21.61 -2.98
CA THR A 90 2.41 22.46 -3.07
C THR A 90 1.19 21.63 -3.46
N ASN A 91 0.01 22.24 -3.49
CA ASN A 91 -1.26 21.60 -3.89
C ASN A 91 -1.56 20.28 -3.18
N LEU A 92 -1.21 20.20 -1.89
CA LEU A 92 -1.37 18.98 -1.12
C LEU A 92 -2.86 18.74 -0.82
N LYS A 93 -3.38 17.61 -1.29
CA LYS A 93 -4.80 17.24 -1.16
C LYS A 93 -4.94 15.78 -0.79
N VAL A 94 -6.03 15.48 -0.09
CA VAL A 94 -6.30 14.14 0.43
C VAL A 94 -7.71 13.73 0.05
N SER A 95 -7.89 12.46 -0.31
CA SER A 95 -9.19 11.87 -0.63
C SER A 95 -9.30 10.48 -0.03
N CYS A 96 -10.47 10.12 0.50
CA CYS A 96 -10.72 8.82 1.12
C CYS A 96 -11.98 8.20 0.48
N VAL A 97 -11.90 6.93 0.10
CA VAL A 97 -13.01 6.21 -0.53
C VAL A 97 -13.22 4.89 0.21
N GLY A 98 -14.33 4.78 0.95
CA GLY A 98 -14.72 3.53 1.59
C GLY A 98 -15.34 2.53 0.60
N ARG A 99 -15.01 1.26 0.77
CA ARG A 99 -15.41 0.11 -0.07
C ARG A 99 -15.89 -1.09 0.74
N GLY A 100 -15.91 -0.98 2.07
CA GLY A 100 -16.20 -2.08 2.97
C GLY A 100 -17.69 -2.41 3.06
N ILE A 101 -18.23 -2.48 4.28
CA ILE A 101 -19.63 -2.85 4.49
C ILE A 101 -20.56 -1.94 3.66
N MET A 102 -21.55 -2.55 3.01
CA MET A 102 -22.48 -1.94 2.04
C MET A 102 -21.81 -1.27 0.82
N GLY A 103 -20.49 -1.41 0.65
CA GLY A 103 -19.73 -0.77 -0.41
C GLY A 103 -19.39 0.70 -0.14
N TYR A 104 -19.47 1.17 1.11
CA TYR A 104 -19.19 2.57 1.44
C TYR A 104 -18.40 2.77 2.75
N LEU A 105 -18.37 1.79 3.66
CA LEU A 105 -17.65 1.96 4.93
C LEU A 105 -16.13 1.86 4.78
N GLY A 106 -15.39 2.55 5.65
CA GLY A 106 -13.94 2.75 5.55
C GLY A 106 -13.08 1.56 5.94
N ASN A 107 -13.65 0.44 6.39
CA ASN A 107 -12.89 -0.77 6.78
C ASN A 107 -12.19 -1.47 5.59
N LYS A 108 -12.55 -1.08 4.37
CA LYS A 108 -11.89 -1.37 3.09
C LYS A 108 -11.97 -0.12 2.23
N GLY A 109 -11.10 -0.02 1.23
CA GLY A 109 -11.11 1.08 0.27
C GLY A 109 -9.74 1.71 0.09
N SER A 110 -9.69 3.04 0.01
CA SER A 110 -8.44 3.76 -0.25
C SER A 110 -8.31 5.07 0.52
N THR A 111 -7.06 5.41 0.82
CA THR A 111 -6.62 6.77 1.15
C THR A 111 -5.66 7.23 0.05
N SER A 112 -5.91 8.40 -0.55
CA SER A 112 -5.10 8.97 -1.62
C SER A 112 -4.57 10.36 -1.25
N ILE A 113 -3.30 10.62 -1.53
CA ILE A 113 -2.64 11.93 -1.34
C ILE A 113 -2.15 12.43 -2.70
N SER A 114 -2.67 13.58 -3.13
CA SER A 114 -2.21 14.35 -4.29
C SER A 114 -1.25 15.44 -3.81
N MET A 115 -0.17 15.66 -4.55
CA MET A 115 0.73 16.79 -4.33
C MET A 115 1.41 17.21 -5.63
N THR A 116 1.86 18.46 -5.67
CA THR A 116 2.78 18.96 -6.70
C THR A 116 4.17 19.11 -6.07
N LEU A 117 5.19 18.59 -6.74
CA LEU A 117 6.59 18.81 -6.38
C LEU A 117 7.29 19.48 -7.57
N TYR A 118 7.73 20.72 -7.37
CA TYR A 118 8.12 21.60 -8.47
C TYR A 118 6.99 21.73 -9.50
N ASN A 119 7.18 21.16 -10.70
CA ASN A 119 6.22 21.22 -11.81
C ASN A 119 5.54 19.87 -12.08
N ASN A 120 5.91 18.81 -11.34
CA ASN A 120 5.38 17.47 -11.54
C ASN A 120 4.33 17.14 -10.47
N THR A 121 3.26 16.50 -10.90
CA THR A 121 2.16 16.08 -10.04
C THR A 121 2.30 14.61 -9.65
N PHE A 122 2.03 14.31 -8.38
CA PHE A 122 2.13 12.99 -7.79
C PHE A 122 0.84 12.61 -7.09
N CYS A 123 0.38 11.38 -7.30
CA CYS A 123 -0.69 10.77 -6.51
C CYS A 123 -0.21 9.47 -5.86
N PHE A 124 -0.32 9.40 -4.54
CA PHE A 124 -0.03 8.21 -3.75
C PHE A 124 -1.35 7.60 -3.28
N VAL A 125 -1.60 6.34 -3.63
CA VAL A 125 -2.83 5.62 -3.30
C VAL A 125 -2.49 4.43 -2.42
N CYS A 126 -3.08 4.37 -1.22
CA CYS A 126 -3.00 3.26 -0.30
C CYS A 126 -4.34 2.54 -0.25
N THR A 127 -4.37 1.24 -0.53
CA THR A 127 -5.61 0.47 -0.52
C THR A 127 -5.61 -0.70 0.44
N HIS A 128 -6.80 -1.06 0.88
CA HIS A 128 -7.10 -2.35 1.48
C HIS A 128 -8.39 -2.86 0.80
N LEU A 129 -8.23 -3.75 -0.18
CA LEU A 129 -9.33 -4.23 -1.02
C LEU A 129 -10.08 -5.41 -0.39
N ALA A 130 -11.24 -5.78 -0.94
CA ALA A 130 -12.02 -6.92 -0.49
C ALA A 130 -11.18 -8.21 -0.33
N SER A 131 -11.22 -8.79 0.87
CA SER A 131 -10.59 -10.08 1.17
C SER A 131 -11.50 -11.25 0.76
N GLY A 132 -10.91 -12.44 0.66
CA GLY A 132 -11.63 -13.66 0.34
C GLY A 132 -10.85 -14.56 -0.61
N GLU A 133 -11.11 -15.88 -0.50
CA GLU A 133 -10.47 -16.95 -1.29
C GLU A 133 -11.50 -17.74 -2.11
N LYS A 134 -12.78 -17.30 -2.12
CA LYS A 134 -13.81 -17.95 -2.91
C LYS A 134 -13.63 -17.57 -4.38
N PHE A 135 -14.05 -18.48 -5.25
CA PHE A 135 -14.12 -18.21 -6.68
C PHE A 135 -14.97 -16.96 -6.95
N GLY A 136 -14.44 -16.02 -7.74
CA GLY A 136 -15.10 -14.75 -8.05
C GLY A 136 -14.79 -13.61 -7.08
N ASP A 137 -14.07 -13.83 -5.97
CA ASP A 137 -13.68 -12.74 -5.07
C ASP A 137 -12.72 -11.75 -5.74
N GLU A 138 -11.95 -12.17 -6.75
CA GLU A 138 -11.12 -11.30 -7.59
C GLU A 138 -11.95 -10.24 -8.33
N LEU A 139 -13.17 -10.58 -8.75
CA LEU A 139 -14.07 -9.61 -9.39
C LEU A 139 -14.48 -8.50 -8.42
N ARG A 140 -14.64 -8.82 -7.13
CA ARG A 140 -14.95 -7.82 -6.10
C ARG A 140 -13.78 -6.84 -5.92
N ARG A 141 -12.54 -7.33 -5.96
CA ARG A 141 -11.33 -6.50 -5.90
C ARG A 141 -11.19 -5.62 -7.14
N ASN A 142 -11.45 -6.13 -8.33
CA ASN A 142 -11.48 -5.32 -9.56
C ASN A 142 -12.53 -4.20 -9.47
N LEU A 143 -13.72 -4.53 -8.96
CA LEU A 143 -14.79 -3.54 -8.74
C LEU A 143 -14.35 -2.48 -7.73
N ASP A 144 -13.68 -2.84 -6.65
CA ASP A 144 -13.16 -1.87 -5.69
C ASP A 144 -12.15 -0.92 -6.34
N VAL A 145 -11.21 -1.43 -7.16
CA VAL A 145 -10.25 -0.59 -7.91
C VAL A 145 -10.97 0.39 -8.82
N SER A 146 -11.95 -0.08 -9.61
CA SER A 146 -12.75 0.79 -10.50
C SER A 146 -13.52 1.86 -9.72
N GLN A 147 -14.12 1.49 -8.58
CA GLN A 147 -14.84 2.45 -7.74
C GLN A 147 -13.91 3.48 -7.08
N ILE A 148 -12.69 3.08 -6.67
CA ILE A 148 -11.68 4.00 -6.13
C ILE A 148 -11.27 5.01 -7.20
N LEU A 149 -10.92 4.54 -8.41
CA LEU A 149 -10.58 5.42 -9.53
C LEU A 149 -11.71 6.41 -9.87
N LYS A 150 -12.96 5.95 -9.84
CA LYS A 150 -14.14 6.78 -10.14
C LYS A 150 -14.45 7.81 -9.06
N LYS A 151 -14.36 7.43 -7.78
CA LYS A 151 -14.84 8.23 -6.65
C LYS A 151 -13.77 9.11 -6.02
N THR A 152 -12.49 8.80 -6.20
CA THR A 152 -11.41 9.66 -5.71
C THR A 152 -11.43 10.98 -6.46
N LYS A 153 -11.65 12.06 -5.71
CA LYS A 153 -11.65 13.43 -6.20
C LYS A 153 -10.81 14.31 -5.29
N PHE A 154 -9.99 15.17 -5.88
CA PHE A 154 -9.19 16.18 -5.19
C PHE A 154 -9.82 17.55 -5.48
N SER A 155 -10.36 18.19 -4.44
CA SER A 155 -11.08 19.47 -4.61
C SER A 155 -10.12 20.57 -5.11
N ASN A 156 -10.53 21.26 -6.17
CA ASN A 156 -9.82 22.40 -6.73
C ASN A 156 -10.52 23.71 -6.33
N SER A 157 -9.74 24.75 -6.03
CA SER A 157 -10.25 26.11 -6.11
C SER A 157 -10.46 26.48 -7.58
N PHE A 158 -11.47 27.31 -7.87
CA PHE A 158 -11.68 27.88 -9.20
C PHE A 158 -10.36 28.52 -9.67
N ASN A 159 -9.80 28.03 -10.79
CA ASN A 159 -8.50 28.38 -11.41
C ASN A 159 -7.26 27.54 -11.05
N SER A 160 -7.40 26.40 -10.38
CA SER A 160 -6.26 25.48 -10.19
C SER A 160 -6.04 24.58 -11.40
N LEU A 161 -4.82 24.52 -11.94
CA LEU A 161 -4.37 23.52 -12.93
C LEU A 161 -4.03 22.16 -12.28
N ALA A 162 -4.35 21.98 -10.99
CA ALA A 162 -4.01 20.74 -10.29
C ALA A 162 -4.95 19.59 -10.72
N PRO A 163 -4.46 18.34 -10.75
CA PRO A 163 -5.27 17.17 -11.05
C PRO A 163 -6.48 17.02 -10.11
N GLU A 164 -7.65 16.69 -10.67
CA GLU A 164 -8.88 16.41 -9.93
C GLU A 164 -9.07 14.90 -9.67
N THR A 165 -8.47 14.05 -10.50
CA THR A 165 -8.56 12.59 -10.38
C THR A 165 -7.19 11.92 -10.29
N ILE A 166 -7.17 10.65 -9.87
CA ILE A 166 -5.93 9.86 -9.75
C ILE A 166 -5.16 9.85 -11.08
N LEU A 167 -5.84 9.58 -12.20
CA LEU A 167 -5.22 9.34 -13.50
C LEU A 167 -4.78 10.61 -14.24
N GLU A 168 -5.12 11.79 -13.74
CA GLU A 168 -4.67 13.08 -14.28
C GLU A 168 -3.28 13.49 -13.79
N HIS A 169 -2.68 12.76 -12.85
CA HIS A 169 -1.35 13.05 -12.35
C HIS A 169 -0.27 12.48 -13.28
N ASP A 170 0.86 13.17 -13.36
CA ASP A 170 2.04 12.72 -14.13
C ASP A 170 2.60 11.40 -13.57
N ASN A 171 2.58 11.26 -12.25
CA ASN A 171 3.14 10.11 -11.55
C ASN A 171 2.15 9.57 -10.53
N VAL A 172 1.74 8.31 -10.68
CA VAL A 172 0.86 7.64 -9.73
C VAL A 172 1.54 6.42 -9.14
N VAL A 173 1.47 6.29 -7.83
CA VAL A 173 1.97 5.14 -7.09
C VAL A 173 0.79 4.55 -6.32
N TRP A 174 0.37 3.36 -6.73
CA TRP A 174 -0.71 2.63 -6.08
C TRP A 174 -0.16 1.41 -5.38
N LEU A 175 -0.48 1.26 -4.10
CA LEU A 175 -0.01 0.14 -3.31
C LEU A 175 -0.97 -0.17 -2.15
N GLY A 176 -0.70 -1.26 -1.44
CA GLY A 176 -1.37 -1.63 -0.20
C GLY A 176 -1.73 -3.11 -0.21
N ASP A 177 -2.63 -3.52 0.69
CA ASP A 177 -3.17 -4.87 0.69
C ASP A 177 -4.25 -5.01 -0.39
N LEU A 178 -3.81 -5.41 -1.60
CA LEU A 178 -4.71 -5.65 -2.73
C LEU A 178 -5.54 -6.92 -2.56
N ASN A 179 -5.18 -7.80 -1.62
CA ASN A 179 -5.89 -9.03 -1.26
C ASN A 179 -6.11 -10.04 -2.41
N TYR A 180 -5.44 -9.90 -3.56
CA TYR A 180 -5.44 -10.93 -4.59
C TYR A 180 -4.77 -12.19 -4.05
N ARG A 181 -5.29 -13.35 -4.45
CA ARG A 181 -4.86 -14.66 -3.98
C ARG A 181 -4.35 -15.48 -5.15
N LEU A 182 -3.88 -16.69 -4.87
CA LEU A 182 -3.66 -17.67 -5.94
C LEU A 182 -5.02 -18.12 -6.49
N ALA A 183 -5.12 -18.17 -7.82
CA ALA A 183 -6.29 -18.71 -8.49
C ALA A 183 -6.54 -20.17 -8.06
N SER A 184 -7.80 -20.51 -7.82
CA SER A 184 -8.21 -21.88 -7.47
C SER A 184 -8.21 -22.80 -8.68
N GLY A 185 -8.16 -24.12 -8.44
CA GLY A 185 -8.26 -25.14 -9.50
C GLY A 185 -6.93 -25.71 -10.01
N TYR A 186 -5.80 -25.35 -9.39
CA TYR A 186 -4.48 -25.89 -9.74
C TYR A 186 -4.00 -26.90 -8.68
N ASP A 187 -3.99 -28.18 -9.05
CA ASP A 187 -3.67 -29.31 -8.15
C ASP A 187 -2.22 -29.30 -7.62
N ASP A 188 -1.29 -28.69 -8.37
CA ASP A 188 0.14 -28.62 -8.10
C ASP A 188 0.53 -27.47 -7.13
N THR A 189 -0.41 -26.61 -6.74
CA THR A 189 -0.14 -25.44 -5.86
C THR A 189 0.55 -25.86 -4.55
N HIS A 190 0.10 -26.96 -3.95
CA HIS A 190 0.69 -27.48 -2.70
C HIS A 190 2.12 -27.98 -2.89
N GLU A 191 2.41 -28.60 -4.03
CA GLU A 191 3.75 -29.08 -4.35
C GLU A 191 4.72 -27.93 -4.62
N LEU A 192 4.27 -26.92 -5.37
CA LEU A 192 5.06 -25.72 -5.63
C LEU A 192 5.39 -24.96 -4.33
N LEU A 193 4.43 -24.88 -3.40
CA LEU A 193 4.64 -24.30 -2.07
C LEU A 193 5.70 -25.08 -1.27
N LYS A 194 5.67 -26.41 -1.29
CA LYS A 194 6.69 -27.24 -0.63
C LYS A 194 8.09 -27.04 -1.23
N LYS A 195 8.16 -26.82 -2.55
CA LYS A 195 9.42 -26.60 -3.28
C LYS A 195 9.89 -25.15 -3.25
N ASN A 196 9.13 -24.25 -2.61
CA ASN A 196 9.39 -22.81 -2.64
C ASN A 196 9.54 -22.24 -4.06
N ASN A 197 8.81 -22.81 -5.03
CA ASN A 197 8.88 -22.37 -6.42
C ASN A 197 7.99 -21.14 -6.65
N TRP A 198 8.50 -19.99 -6.20
CA TRP A 198 7.79 -18.72 -6.21
C TRP A 198 7.38 -18.26 -7.61
N GLN A 199 8.25 -18.45 -8.60
CA GLN A 199 7.93 -18.03 -9.97
C GLN A 199 6.75 -18.83 -10.55
N ALA A 200 6.72 -20.14 -10.36
CA ALA A 200 5.59 -20.96 -10.84
C ALA A 200 4.28 -20.66 -10.09
N LEU A 201 4.35 -20.28 -8.81
CA LEU A 201 3.18 -19.85 -8.04
C LEU A 201 2.69 -18.47 -8.49
N LEU A 202 3.60 -17.56 -8.82
CA LEU A 202 3.28 -16.21 -9.25
C LEU A 202 2.56 -16.18 -10.61
N GLU A 203 2.74 -17.20 -11.46
CA GLU A 203 1.93 -17.37 -12.67
C GLU A 203 0.45 -17.68 -12.38
N LYS A 204 0.12 -18.06 -11.15
CA LYS A 204 -1.24 -18.31 -10.66
C LYS A 204 -1.78 -17.17 -9.82
N ASP A 205 -1.03 -16.09 -9.68
CA ASP A 205 -1.48 -14.92 -8.93
C ASP A 205 -2.65 -14.24 -9.65
N GLN A 206 -3.74 -14.02 -8.92
CA GLN A 206 -4.95 -13.41 -9.49
C GLN A 206 -4.67 -11.99 -10.00
N LEU A 207 -3.87 -11.17 -9.32
CA LEU A 207 -3.61 -9.79 -9.79
C LEU A 207 -2.95 -9.82 -11.18
N ARG A 208 -1.93 -10.66 -11.37
CA ARG A 208 -1.28 -10.85 -12.66
C ARG A 208 -2.23 -11.37 -13.74
N ILE A 209 -3.07 -12.36 -13.41
CA ILE A 209 -4.06 -12.90 -14.34
C ILE A 209 -5.06 -11.81 -14.76
N GLU A 210 -5.60 -11.05 -13.80
CA GLU A 210 -6.56 -9.97 -14.04
C GLU A 210 -5.93 -8.80 -14.83
N GLN A 211 -4.67 -8.46 -14.54
CA GLN A 211 -3.90 -7.45 -15.27
C GLN A 211 -3.63 -7.85 -16.72
N ARG A 212 -3.13 -9.08 -16.95
CA ARG A 212 -2.85 -9.61 -18.31
C ARG A 212 -4.12 -9.66 -19.17
N ALA A 213 -5.26 -9.94 -18.54
CA ALA A 213 -6.55 -9.91 -19.21
C ALA A 213 -7.13 -8.49 -19.39
N GLY A 214 -6.44 -7.45 -18.91
CA GLY A 214 -6.86 -6.05 -19.03
C GLY A 214 -8.08 -5.69 -18.19
N ARG A 215 -8.43 -6.49 -17.18
CA ARG A 215 -9.62 -6.28 -16.33
C ARG A 215 -9.37 -5.32 -15.17
N VAL A 216 -8.12 -5.17 -14.76
CA VAL A 216 -7.70 -4.26 -13.69
C VAL A 216 -6.30 -3.71 -14.00
N PHE A 217 -5.99 -2.50 -13.49
CA PHE A 217 -4.66 -1.88 -13.62
C PHE A 217 -4.10 -1.87 -15.06
N LYS A 218 -4.95 -1.65 -16.07
CA LYS A 218 -4.51 -1.52 -17.47
C LYS A 218 -3.55 -0.33 -17.61
N GLY A 219 -2.35 -0.58 -18.16
CA GLY A 219 -1.32 0.44 -18.36
C GLY A 219 -0.45 0.74 -17.14
N TRP A 220 -0.65 0.02 -16.03
CA TRP A 220 0.20 0.12 -14.84
C TRP A 220 1.38 -0.84 -14.94
N ASN A 221 2.46 -0.51 -14.24
CA ASN A 221 3.66 -1.33 -14.17
C ASN A 221 3.88 -1.83 -12.74
N GLU A 222 4.09 -3.13 -12.59
CA GLU A 222 4.53 -3.76 -11.35
C GLU A 222 5.98 -4.23 -11.51
N GLY A 223 6.79 -4.07 -10.45
CA GLY A 223 8.16 -4.56 -10.44
C GLY A 223 8.21 -6.09 -10.46
N ASN A 224 9.34 -6.66 -10.89
CA ASN A 224 9.53 -8.11 -10.84
C ASN A 224 9.54 -8.60 -9.39
N ILE A 225 8.70 -9.59 -9.08
CA ILE A 225 8.60 -10.19 -7.75
C ILE A 225 9.60 -11.36 -7.67
N TYR A 226 10.57 -11.22 -6.77
CA TYR A 226 11.59 -12.22 -6.47
C TYR A 226 11.55 -12.70 -5.01
N PHE A 227 10.54 -12.27 -4.26
CA PHE A 227 10.37 -12.56 -2.84
C PHE A 227 9.19 -13.51 -2.61
N ALA A 228 9.21 -14.20 -1.47
CA ALA A 228 8.17 -15.14 -1.08
C ALA A 228 6.82 -14.43 -0.79
N PRO A 229 5.68 -15.12 -0.89
CA PRO A 229 4.37 -14.57 -0.53
C PRO A 229 4.37 -13.86 0.84
N THR A 230 3.65 -12.73 0.96
CA THR A 230 3.65 -11.90 2.18
C THR A 230 2.54 -12.27 3.16
N TYR A 231 1.57 -13.07 2.72
CA TYR A 231 0.43 -13.54 3.51
C TYR A 231 0.35 -15.07 3.44
N LYS A 232 -0.10 -15.83 4.44
CA LYS A 232 -0.31 -15.49 5.86
C LYS A 232 0.67 -16.25 6.73
N TYR A 233 1.53 -15.52 7.43
CA TYR A 233 2.46 -16.07 8.42
C TYR A 233 1.78 -16.34 9.77
N LEU A 234 2.36 -17.27 10.52
CA LEU A 234 2.13 -17.37 11.96
C LEU A 234 2.82 -16.19 12.65
N THR A 235 2.16 -15.60 13.64
CA THR A 235 2.73 -14.48 14.39
C THR A 235 4.06 -14.88 15.02
N ASN A 236 5.07 -14.01 14.92
CA ASN A 236 6.43 -14.23 15.42
C ASN A 236 7.13 -15.48 14.82
N SER A 237 6.88 -15.76 13.54
CA SER A 237 7.46 -16.91 12.84
C SER A 237 7.57 -16.67 11.34
N ASP A 238 8.56 -17.31 10.71
CA ASP A 238 8.72 -17.37 9.25
C ASP A 238 7.90 -18.50 8.60
N HIS A 239 7.01 -19.16 9.35
CA HIS A 239 6.18 -20.25 8.85
C HIS A 239 4.78 -19.76 8.45
N TYR A 240 4.28 -20.27 7.31
CA TYR A 240 2.92 -20.01 6.87
C TYR A 240 1.88 -20.81 7.67
N VAL A 241 0.71 -20.22 7.92
CA VAL A 241 -0.43 -20.88 8.58
C VAL A 241 -0.87 -22.15 7.85
N ALA A 242 -0.75 -22.17 6.52
CA ALA A 242 -1.06 -23.34 5.69
C ALA A 242 -0.26 -24.59 6.07
N GLN A 243 0.97 -24.42 6.59
CA GLN A 243 1.89 -25.50 6.90
C GLN A 243 1.63 -26.12 8.28
N SER A 244 1.01 -25.40 9.22
CA SER A 244 0.80 -25.84 10.61
C SER A 244 -0.61 -26.34 10.94
N SER A 245 -1.65 -25.92 10.19
CA SER A 245 -3.03 -26.28 10.50
C SER A 245 -3.35 -27.75 10.14
N LYS A 246 -3.88 -28.52 11.09
CA LYS A 246 -4.47 -29.86 10.88
C LYS A 246 -5.88 -29.82 10.25
N SER A 247 -6.58 -28.68 10.34
CA SER A 247 -7.92 -28.48 9.78
C SER A 247 -7.85 -27.79 8.41
N LYS A 248 -8.53 -28.37 7.40
CA LYS A 248 -8.61 -27.81 6.03
C LYS A 248 -9.37 -26.48 5.97
N GLU A 249 -10.32 -26.22 6.87
CA GLU A 249 -11.19 -25.01 6.84
C GLU A 249 -10.47 -23.71 7.25
N LYS A 250 -9.34 -23.81 7.97
CA LYS A 250 -8.56 -22.65 8.44
C LYS A 250 -7.25 -22.43 7.67
N ARG A 251 -6.95 -23.24 6.65
CA ARG A 251 -5.74 -23.08 5.84
C ARG A 251 -5.91 -21.92 4.88
N ARG A 252 -5.20 -20.83 5.12
CA ARG A 252 -5.05 -19.71 4.19
C ARG A 252 -3.85 -19.99 3.30
N THR A 253 -4.07 -20.08 1.99
CA THR A 253 -2.98 -20.31 1.03
C THR A 253 -2.09 -19.08 0.98
N PRO A 254 -0.75 -19.25 0.94
CA PRO A 254 0.11 -18.09 0.82
C PRO A 254 -0.16 -17.27 -0.46
N ALA A 255 -0.09 -15.94 -0.34
CA ALA A 255 -0.36 -15.00 -1.43
C ALA A 255 0.51 -13.73 -1.32
N TRP A 256 0.67 -13.01 -2.43
CA TRP A 256 1.42 -11.76 -2.52
C TRP A 256 0.56 -10.56 -2.18
#